data_AF-A0A1W2EA09-F1
#
_entry.id   AF-A0A1W2EA09-F1
#
_cell.length_a   1.000
_cell.length_b   1.000
_cell.length_c   1.000
_cell.angle_alpha   90.00
_cell.angle_beta   90.00
_cell.angle_gamma   90.00
#
_symmetry.space_group_name_H-M   'P 1'
#
loop_
_entity.id
_entity.type
_entity.pdbx_description
1 polymer ?
#
loop_
_entity_poly.entity_id
_entity_poly.type
_entity_poly.pdbx_seq_one_letter_code
_entity_poly.pdbx_strand_id
1 'polypeptide(L)'
;MSAVKAMHWGLAEQVRTLSEAHDVLSKLLPDPKSKPDVLKDYYLRSAAIYARVAETDRSHHHEAMYWATREREKGEAIQLRKS
;
A
#
# COMPACT_ATOMS: atom_id res chain seq x y z
N MET A 1 0.48 -4.22 -17.18
CA MET A 1 1.36 -4.06 -16.00
C MET A 1 2.69 -4.74 -16.32
N SER A 2 3.84 -4.17 -15.98
CA SER A 2 5.15 -4.83 -16.19
C SER A 2 5.29 -6.04 -15.26
N ALA A 3 5.87 -7.14 -15.74
CA ALA A 3 6.10 -8.37 -14.97
C ALA A 3 6.91 -8.10 -13.68
N VAL A 4 7.84 -7.14 -13.73
CA VAL A 4 8.61 -6.70 -12.56
C VAL A 4 7.67 -6.11 -11.50
N LYS A 5 6.78 -5.19 -11.87
CA LYS A 5 5.81 -4.59 -10.93
C LYS A 5 4.89 -5.64 -10.31
N ALA A 6 4.47 -6.65 -11.07
CA ALA A 6 3.65 -7.75 -10.56
C ALA A 6 4.41 -8.61 -9.53
N MET A 7 5.68 -8.93 -9.79
CA MET A 7 6.54 -9.65 -8.84
C MET A 7 6.72 -8.88 -7.52
N HIS A 8 6.86 -7.55 -7.59
CA HIS A 8 7.05 -6.73 -6.38
C HIS A 8 5.78 -6.65 -5.53
N TRP A 9 4.58 -6.61 -6.13
CA TRP A 9 3.33 -6.74 -5.37
C TRP A 9 3.16 -8.12 -4.76
N GLY A 10 3.59 -9.19 -5.44
CA GLY A 10 3.62 -10.53 -4.86
C GLY A 10 4.51 -10.62 -3.61
N LEU A 11 5.60 -9.85 -3.53
CA LEU A 11 6.40 -9.74 -2.30
C LEU A 11 5.65 -8.97 -1.20
N ALA A 12 4.97 -7.87 -1.55
CA ALA A 12 4.15 -7.12 -0.59
C ALA A 12 3.03 -7.99 -0.01
N GLU A 13 2.45 -8.88 -0.82
CA GLU A 13 1.45 -9.85 -0.38
C GLU A 13 1.99 -10.95 0.53
N GLN A 14 3.31 -11.06 0.74
CA GLN A 14 3.90 -12.06 1.63
C GLN A 14 4.41 -11.50 2.95
N VAL A 15 4.48 -10.18 3.11
CA VAL A 15 4.99 -9.53 4.34
C VAL A 15 4.12 -9.89 5.55
N ARG A 16 4.78 -10.07 6.69
CA ARG A 16 4.13 -10.45 7.96
C ARG A 16 4.36 -9.45 9.08
N THR A 17 5.38 -8.59 8.94
CA THR A 17 5.73 -7.58 9.93
C THR A 17 5.56 -6.17 9.39
N LEU A 18 5.40 -5.20 10.29
CA LEU A 18 5.31 -3.79 9.89
C LEU A 18 6.59 -3.31 9.18
N SER A 19 7.75 -3.75 9.66
CA SER A 19 9.05 -3.39 9.07
C SER A 19 9.20 -3.89 7.63
N GLU A 20 8.82 -5.15 7.36
CA GLU A 20 8.82 -5.69 5.99
C GLU A 20 7.85 -4.93 5.08
N ALA A 21 6.67 -4.55 5.60
CA ALA A 21 5.72 -3.75 4.84
C ALA A 21 6.31 -2.39 4.46
N HIS A 22 6.99 -1.70 5.37
CA HIS A 22 7.67 -0.44 5.07
C HIS A 22 8.75 -0.61 3.99
N ASP A 23 9.61 -1.63 4.13
CA ASP A 23 10.68 -1.89 3.16
C ASP A 23 10.13 -2.17 1.76
N VAL A 24 9.16 -3.07 1.63
CA VAL A 24 8.63 -3.45 0.32
C VAL A 24 7.79 -2.35 -0.30
N LEU A 25 6.90 -1.70 0.46
CA LEU A 25 6.02 -0.67 -0.07
C LEU A 25 6.78 0.60 -0.47
N SER A 26 7.86 0.96 0.24
CA SER A 26 8.71 2.10 -0.14
C SER A 26 9.33 1.93 -1.53
N LYS A 27 9.70 0.71 -1.92
CA LYS A 27 10.23 0.37 -3.25
C LYS A 27 9.16 0.37 -4.34
N LEU A 28 7.89 0.24 -3.94
CA LEU A 28 6.73 0.27 -4.83
C LEU A 28 6.13 1.67 -5.01
N LEU A 29 6.55 2.64 -4.20
CA LEU A 29 6.02 4.01 -4.22
C LEU A 29 6.17 4.64 -5.62
N PRO A 30 5.07 4.98 -6.29
CA PRO A 30 5.14 5.64 -7.59
C PRO A 30 5.71 7.06 -7.46
N ASP A 31 6.23 7.60 -8.57
CA ASP A 31 6.56 9.02 -8.65
C ASP A 31 5.33 9.86 -8.26
N PRO A 32 5.44 10.89 -7.40
CA PRO A 32 4.32 11.74 -7.00
C PRO A 32 3.58 12.42 -8.16
N LYS A 33 4.21 12.54 -9.33
CA LYS A 33 3.64 13.07 -10.58
C LYS A 33 3.05 11.99 -11.49
N SER A 34 3.03 10.73 -11.04
CA SER A 34 2.36 9.63 -11.74
C SER A 34 0.88 9.94 -11.94
N LYS A 35 0.27 9.28 -12.92
CA LYS A 35 -1.16 9.42 -13.18
C LYS A 35 -1.98 9.15 -11.90
N PRO A 36 -3.10 9.88 -11.67
CA PRO A 36 -3.90 9.74 -10.46
C PRO A 36 -4.39 8.31 -10.19
N ASP A 37 -4.73 7.55 -11.23
CA ASP A 37 -5.13 6.15 -11.13
C ASP A 37 -4.02 5.25 -10.58
N VAL A 38 -2.76 5.49 -10.96
CA VAL A 38 -1.58 4.75 -10.45
C VAL A 38 -1.34 5.04 -8.97
N LEU A 39 -1.43 6.31 -8.56
CA LEU A 39 -1.28 6.70 -7.15
C LEU A 39 -2.42 6.12 -6.30
N LYS A 40 -3.66 6.20 -6.81
CA LYS A 40 -4.83 5.62 -6.16
C LYS A 40 -4.69 4.12 -5.94
N ASP A 41 -4.32 3.39 -6.98
CA ASP A 41 -4.10 1.94 -6.91
C ASP A 41 -3.01 1.58 -5.89
N TYR A 42 -1.89 2.30 -5.88
CA TYR A 42 -0.84 2.10 -4.88
C TYR A 42 -1.36 2.31 -3.45
N TYR A 43 -2.01 3.44 -3.18
CA TYR A 43 -2.48 3.77 -1.84
C TYR A 43 -3.49 2.75 -1.29
N LEU A 44 -4.45 2.33 -2.12
CA LEU A 44 -5.47 1.38 -1.70
C LEU A 44 -4.90 -0.04 -1.50
N ARG A 45 -3.95 -0.47 -2.32
CA ARG A 45 -3.27 -1.76 -2.11
C ARG A 45 -2.39 -1.73 -0.87
N SER A 46 -1.62 -0.67 -0.65
CA SER A 46 -0.81 -0.47 0.55
C SER A 46 -1.68 -0.52 1.81
N ALA A 47 -2.86 0.11 1.79
CA ALA A 47 -3.80 0.06 2.89
C ALA A 47 -4.23 -1.38 3.24
N ALA A 48 -4.52 -2.20 2.23
CA ALA A 48 -4.89 -3.60 2.42
C ALA A 48 -3.73 -4.43 3.02
N ILE A 49 -2.49 -4.18 2.59
CA ILE A 49 -1.31 -4.86 3.14
C ILE A 49 -1.12 -4.50 4.62
N TYR A 50 -1.18 -3.21 4.98
CA TYR A 50 -1.05 -2.79 6.38
C TYR A 50 -2.17 -3.34 7.27
N ALA A 51 -3.41 -3.38 6.77
CA ALA A 51 -4.53 -3.96 7.52
C ALA A 51 -4.28 -5.44 7.86
N ARG A 52 -3.81 -6.23 6.90
CA ARG A 52 -3.48 -7.64 7.13
C ARG A 52 -2.27 -7.83 8.05
N VAL A 53 -1.26 -6.95 7.94
CA VAL A 53 -0.12 -6.95 8.87
C VAL A 53 -0.59 -6.64 10.29
N ALA A 54 -1.56 -5.73 10.48
CA ALA A 54 -2.09 -5.43 11.80
C ALA A 54 -2.72 -6.66 12.50
N GLU A 55 -3.27 -7.60 11.72
CA GLU A 55 -3.80 -8.87 12.22
C GLU A 55 -2.68 -9.88 12.55
N THR A 56 -1.57 -9.83 11.82
CA THR A 56 -0.46 -10.80 11.93
C THR A 56 0.59 -10.37 12.96
N ASP A 57 1.10 -9.13 12.86
CA ASP A 57 2.07 -8.50 13.76
C ASP A 57 1.33 -7.75 14.87
N ARG A 58 0.79 -8.50 15.83
CA ARG A 58 -0.02 -7.94 16.92
C ARG A 58 0.75 -6.99 17.84
N SER A 59 2.08 -7.09 17.90
CA SER A 59 2.94 -6.13 18.61
C SER A 59 2.88 -4.73 18.00
N HIS A 60 2.67 -4.62 16.68
CA HIS A 60 2.56 -3.35 15.98
C HIS A 60 1.13 -3.07 15.47
N HIS A 61 0.13 -3.75 16.03
CA HIS A 61 -1.25 -3.68 15.56
C HIS A 61 -1.76 -2.24 15.35
N HIS A 62 -1.63 -1.40 16.37
CA HIS A 62 -2.14 -0.02 16.31
C HIS A 62 -1.40 0.84 15.27
N GLU A 63 -0.09 0.62 15.12
CA GLU A 63 0.73 1.34 14.17
C GLU A 63 0.41 0.91 12.73
N ALA A 64 0.26 -0.40 12.49
CA ALA A 64 -0.18 -0.95 11.23
C ALA A 64 -1.60 -0.48 10.86
N MET A 65 -2.54 -0.43 11.82
CA MET A 65 -3.89 0.11 11.60
C MET A 65 -3.89 1.61 11.27
N TYR A 66 -2.99 2.38 11.89
CA TYR A 66 -2.79 3.79 11.55
C TYR A 66 -2.37 3.93 10.08
N TRP A 67 -1.37 3.17 9.64
CA TRP A 67 -0.92 3.19 8.25
C TRP A 67 -2.00 2.73 7.27
N ALA A 68 -2.72 1.66 7.61
CA ALA A 68 -3.84 1.18 6.79
C ALA A 68 -4.90 2.26 6.56
N THR A 69 -5.26 2.97 7.63
CA THR A 69 -6.25 4.06 7.57
C THR A 69 -5.74 5.24 6.74
N ARG A 70 -4.52 5.71 7.03
CA ARG A 70 -3.91 6.84 6.32
C ARG A 70 -3.79 6.58 4.81
N GLU A 71 -3.32 5.41 4.42
CA GLU A 71 -3.13 5.09 3.00
C GLU A 71 -4.49 4.94 2.30
N ARG A 72 -5.51 4.38 2.97
CA ARG A 72 -6.87 4.30 2.44
C ARG A 72 -7.46 5.69 2.20
N GLU A 73 -7.37 6.58 3.18
CA GLU A 73 -7.86 7.96 3.06
C GLU A 73 -7.22 8.70 1.89
N LYS A 74 -5.90 8.53 1.69
CA LYS A 74 -5.20 9.10 0.52
C LYS A 74 -5.72 8.55 -0.80
N GLY A 75 -5.89 7.22 -0.89
CA GLY A 75 -6.40 6.59 -2.10
C GLY A 75 -7.84 6.99 -2.43
N GLU A 76 -8.69 7.10 -1.41
CA GLU A 76 -10.08 7.52 -1.53
C GLU A 76 -10.22 9.00 -1.91
N ALA A 77 -9.34 9.86 -1.39
CA ALA A 77 -9.30 11.29 -1.73
C ALA A 77 -8.95 11.56 -3.20
N ILE A 78 -8.29 10.62 -3.89
CA ILE A 78 -8.01 10.75 -5.33
C ILE A 78 -9.30 10.50 -6.11
N GLN A 79 -9.92 11.60 -6.54
CA GLN A 79 -11.06 11.61 -7.44
C GLN A 79 -10.57 11.44 -8.88
N LEU A 80 -10.95 10.32 -9.51
CA LEU A 80 -10.76 10.14 -10.94
C LEU A 80 -11.88 10.91 -11.63
N ARG A 81 -11.53 11.95 -12.40
CA ARG A 81 -12.50 12.60 -13.27
C ARG A 81 -13.01 11.56 -14.27
N LYS A 82 -14.33 11.35 -14.28
CA LYS A 82 -14.98 10.63 -15.38
C LYS A 82 -14.81 11.49 -16.63
N SER A 83 -14.21 10.91 -17.67
CA SER A 83 -14.14 11.49 -19.01
C SER A 83 -15.54 11.56 -19.62
#